data_AF-A0A7X3UC24-F1
#
_entry.id   AF-A0A7X3UC24-F1
#
_cell.length_a   1.000
_cell.length_b   1.000
_cell.length_c   1.000
_cell.angle_alpha   90.00
_cell.angle_beta   90.00
_cell.angle_gamma   90.00
#
_symmetry.space_group_name_H-M   'P 1'
#
loop_
_entity.id
_entity.type
_entity.pdbx_description
1 polymer ?
#
loop_
_entity_poly.entity_id
_entity_poly.type
_entity_poly.pdbx_seq_one_letter_code
_entity_poly.pdbx_strand_id
1 'polypeptide(L)'
;MKGDPRFDERWLHEQLKERPALLGLGDLDVRDSERQQPSGGRLDLLLTDPERVTRYEVEIQLGATDESHIIRTIEYWDVERKRYPQYEHVAVIGAEQVTSRFLNVIHLFNGAIPLIAIQLQLVEVGGAHTLVASRVVDLVRLATEEEDEATVVDRAWWEGKSSSTALAIVDDVIAQANELVGDAEEHYEPKYNKHYIGLSRNGKTTNFMAFRPRKKHIIALFKVPEDEETTSNLEEAGLDVIPYDSQWGNYRIRLVPGDQGKYREQLDPLTERAHKQYHS
;
A
#
# COMPACT_ATOMS: atom_id res chain seq x y z
N MET A 1 -11.71 21.85 -17.27
CA MET A 1 -10.80 23.00 -17.07
C MET A 1 -10.21 23.43 -18.41
N LYS A 2 -9.69 22.50 -19.23
CA LYS A 2 -9.19 22.84 -20.58
C LYS A 2 -10.23 23.62 -21.40
N GLY A 3 -9.86 24.83 -21.81
CA GLY A 3 -10.70 25.75 -22.58
C GLY A 3 -11.39 26.87 -21.77
N ASP A 4 -11.29 26.85 -20.43
CA ASP A 4 -11.74 27.94 -19.57
C ASP A 4 -10.54 28.79 -19.10
N PRO A 5 -10.46 30.08 -19.45
CA PRO A 5 -9.32 30.94 -19.09
C PRO A 5 -9.19 31.20 -17.57
N ARG A 6 -10.18 30.81 -16.76
CA ARG A 6 -10.14 30.93 -15.30
C ARG A 6 -9.40 29.76 -14.63
N PHE A 7 -9.27 28.63 -15.32
CA PHE A 7 -8.74 27.37 -14.78
C PHE A 7 -7.65 26.83 -15.70
N ASP A 8 -6.52 27.53 -15.71
CA ASP A 8 -5.33 27.14 -16.46
C ASP A 8 -4.42 26.19 -15.64
N GLU A 9 -3.34 25.74 -16.28
CA GLU A 9 -2.41 24.77 -15.69
C GLU A 9 -1.71 25.34 -14.46
N ARG A 10 -1.41 26.65 -14.49
CA ARG A 10 -0.86 27.37 -13.36
C ARG A 10 -1.82 27.36 -12.17
N TRP A 11 -3.10 27.66 -12.40
CA TRP A 11 -4.11 27.58 -11.35
C TRP A 11 -4.17 26.19 -10.72
N LEU A 12 -4.17 25.14 -11.55
CA LEU A 12 -4.22 23.76 -11.06
C LEU A 12 -2.99 23.42 -10.21
N HIS A 13 -1.79 23.85 -10.63
CA HIS A 13 -0.56 23.63 -9.88
C HIS A 13 -0.60 24.33 -8.52
N GLU A 14 -1.05 25.58 -8.46
CA GLU A 14 -1.18 26.32 -7.19
C GLU A 14 -2.18 25.64 -6.25
N GLN A 15 -3.33 25.18 -6.76
CA GLN A 15 -4.31 24.46 -5.93
C GLN A 15 -3.75 23.18 -5.33
N LEU A 16 -3.02 22.39 -6.12
CA LEU A 16 -2.44 21.13 -5.67
C LEU A 16 -1.22 21.34 -4.76
N LYS A 17 -0.49 22.44 -4.95
CA LYS A 17 0.60 22.86 -4.05
C LYS A 17 0.07 23.32 -2.70
N GLU A 18 -0.99 24.15 -2.68
CA GLU A 18 -1.59 24.62 -1.44
C GLU A 18 -2.30 23.49 -0.69
N ARG A 19 -2.86 22.51 -1.41
CA ARG A 19 -3.64 21.41 -0.83
C ARG A 19 -3.34 20.07 -1.52
N PRO A 20 -2.18 19.43 -1.23
CA PRO A 20 -1.78 18.17 -1.86
C PRO A 20 -2.77 17.02 -1.62
N ALA A 21 -3.48 17.04 -0.49
CA ALA A 21 -4.53 16.06 -0.16
C ALA A 21 -5.64 15.97 -1.22
N LEU A 22 -5.82 17.01 -2.06
CA LEU A 22 -6.75 16.97 -3.20
C LEU A 22 -6.41 15.89 -4.23
N LEU A 23 -5.17 15.38 -4.26
CA LEU A 23 -4.76 14.25 -5.11
C LEU A 23 -5.30 12.90 -4.61
N GLY A 24 -5.78 12.82 -3.37
CA GLY A 24 -6.21 11.54 -2.78
C GLY A 24 -5.07 10.55 -2.56
N LEU A 25 -3.87 11.06 -2.22
CA LEU A 25 -2.67 10.27 -1.93
C LEU A 25 -2.37 10.14 -0.41
N GLY A 26 -3.24 10.68 0.44
CA GLY A 26 -3.00 10.80 1.88
C GLY A 26 -2.55 12.21 2.27
N ASP A 27 -2.08 12.37 3.50
CA ASP A 27 -1.48 13.62 3.98
C ASP A 27 0.00 13.67 3.58
N LEU A 28 0.34 14.56 2.65
CA LEU A 28 1.67 14.65 2.04
C LEU A 28 2.18 16.08 2.10
N ASP A 29 3.47 16.22 2.40
CA ASP A 29 4.16 17.50 2.43
C ASP A 29 4.70 17.87 1.03
N VAL A 30 4.59 19.15 0.66
CA VAL A 30 5.25 19.67 -0.55
C VAL A 30 6.73 19.90 -0.26
N ARG A 31 7.58 19.04 -0.82
CA ARG A 31 9.04 19.16 -0.71
C ARG A 31 9.60 20.21 -1.67
N ASP A 32 9.11 20.21 -2.90
CA ASP A 32 9.53 21.15 -3.95
C ASP A 32 8.41 21.31 -4.98
N SER A 33 8.40 22.44 -5.69
CA SER A 33 7.43 22.73 -6.74
C SER A 33 8.13 23.38 -7.92
N GLU A 34 7.73 23.04 -9.15
CA GLU A 34 8.36 23.58 -10.35
C GLU A 34 9.89 23.33 -10.33
N ARG A 35 10.30 22.13 -9.91
CA ARG A 35 11.68 21.74 -9.66
C ARG A 35 12.42 21.46 -10.96
N GLN A 36 13.47 22.23 -11.22
CA GLN A 36 14.32 22.05 -12.40
C GLN A 36 15.04 20.70 -12.40
N GLN A 37 14.98 19.99 -13.53
CA GLN A 37 15.55 18.65 -13.67
C GLN A 37 16.88 18.68 -14.43
N PRO A 38 17.92 17.92 -14.00
CA PRO A 38 19.21 17.86 -14.68
C PRO A 38 19.16 17.43 -16.14
N SER A 39 18.17 16.60 -16.51
CA SER A 39 17.91 16.16 -17.89
C SER A 39 17.25 17.24 -18.75
N GLY A 40 16.87 18.39 -18.16
CA GLY A 40 16.06 19.42 -18.79
C GLY A 40 14.57 19.28 -18.46
N GLY A 41 13.86 20.40 -18.56
CA GLY A 41 12.46 20.48 -18.11
C GLY A 41 12.35 20.57 -16.59
N ARG A 42 11.15 20.31 -16.08
CA ARG A 42 10.77 20.73 -14.73
C ARG A 42 9.67 19.84 -14.19
N LEU A 43 9.92 19.24 -13.03
CA LEU A 43 8.95 18.46 -12.29
C LEU A 43 7.92 19.40 -11.64
N ASP A 44 6.63 19.13 -11.82
CA ASP A 44 5.58 20.01 -11.30
C ASP A 44 5.54 20.03 -9.78
N LEU A 45 5.39 18.86 -9.13
CA LEU A 45 5.44 18.74 -7.67
C LEU A 45 6.30 17.54 -7.24
N LEU A 46 7.13 17.77 -6.23
CA LEU A 46 7.77 16.72 -5.47
C LEU A 46 7.13 16.68 -4.08
N LEU A 47 6.37 15.63 -3.81
CA LEU A 47 5.74 15.43 -2.51
C LEU A 47 6.54 14.41 -1.69
N THR A 48 6.46 14.52 -0.38
CA THR A 48 7.05 13.56 0.54
C THR A 48 6.00 13.13 1.55
N ASP A 49 6.00 11.84 1.84
CA ASP A 49 5.27 11.30 2.97
C ASP A 49 6.08 11.62 4.25
N PRO A 50 5.50 12.25 5.29
CA PRO A 50 6.21 12.54 6.53
C PRO A 50 6.37 11.29 7.42
N GLU A 51 5.49 10.29 7.25
CA GLU A 51 5.47 9.07 8.04
C GLU A 51 6.24 7.94 7.34
N ARG A 52 6.31 7.98 6.01
CA ARG A 52 7.06 7.01 5.20
C ARG A 52 8.30 7.63 4.56
N VAL A 53 9.30 6.82 4.27
CA VAL A 53 10.49 7.27 3.51
C VAL A 53 10.18 7.29 2.00
N THR A 54 9.02 7.84 1.62
CA THR A 54 8.45 7.78 0.27
C THR A 54 8.33 9.18 -0.33
N ARG A 55 8.65 9.31 -1.61
CA ARG A 55 8.45 10.52 -2.41
C ARG A 55 7.57 10.25 -3.60
N TYR A 56 6.80 11.27 -3.97
CA TYR A 56 5.91 11.24 -5.12
C TYR A 56 6.35 12.30 -6.12
N GLU A 57 6.74 11.87 -7.31
CA GLU A 57 7.06 12.73 -8.43
C GLU A 57 5.81 12.94 -9.28
N VAL A 58 5.13 14.07 -9.08
CA VAL A 58 3.84 14.38 -9.69
C VAL A 58 4.03 15.26 -10.92
N GLU A 59 3.53 14.80 -12.06
CA GLU A 59 3.44 15.55 -13.31
C GLU A 59 1.97 15.75 -13.70
N ILE A 60 1.58 16.99 -13.97
CA ILE A 60 0.20 17.39 -14.21
C ILE A 60 0.05 17.83 -15.66
N GLN A 61 -1.10 17.53 -16.27
CA GLN A 61 -1.43 18.01 -17.61
C GLN A 61 -2.91 18.37 -17.72
N LEU A 62 -3.20 19.55 -18.28
CA LEU A 62 -4.56 19.88 -18.68
C LEU A 62 -5.01 19.13 -19.95
N GLY A 63 -6.19 18.52 -19.85
CA GLY A 63 -6.79 17.71 -20.89
C GLY A 63 -6.38 16.24 -20.82
N ALA A 64 -6.44 15.58 -21.97
CA ALA A 64 -6.05 14.20 -22.06
C ALA A 64 -4.54 14.02 -21.89
N THR A 65 -4.14 12.96 -21.19
CA THR A 65 -2.76 12.45 -21.19
C THR A 65 -2.30 12.24 -22.63
N ASP A 66 -1.02 12.50 -22.89
CA ASP A 66 -0.34 12.18 -24.15
C ASP A 66 0.97 11.43 -23.89
N GLU A 67 1.67 11.05 -24.97
CA GLU A 67 2.93 10.31 -24.89
C GLU A 67 4.03 11.11 -24.17
N SER A 68 4.04 12.43 -24.35
CA SER A 68 5.03 13.31 -23.73
C SER A 68 4.81 13.38 -22.22
N HIS A 69 3.56 13.39 -21.77
CA HIS A 69 3.20 13.39 -20.35
C HIS A 69 3.75 12.15 -19.63
N ILE A 70 3.56 10.96 -20.20
CA ILE A 70 4.08 9.72 -19.63
C ILE A 70 5.61 9.72 -19.60
N ILE A 71 6.25 10.11 -20.70
CA ILE A 71 7.72 10.13 -20.80
C ILE A 71 8.30 11.05 -19.72
N ARG A 72 7.81 12.30 -19.60
CA ARG A 72 8.28 13.24 -18.56
C ARG A 72 8.12 12.67 -17.16
N THR A 73 6.95 12.09 -16.86
CA THR A 73 6.64 11.51 -15.55
C THR A 73 7.66 10.42 -15.17
N ILE A 74 7.94 9.50 -16.10
CA ILE A 74 8.90 8.41 -15.87
C ILE A 74 10.34 8.92 -15.81
N GLU A 75 10.72 9.88 -16.66
CA GLU A 75 12.07 10.45 -16.65
C GLU A 75 12.37 11.17 -15.33
N TYR A 76 11.44 11.99 -14.83
CA TYR A 76 11.63 12.73 -13.59
C TYR A 76 11.66 11.79 -12.37
N TRP A 77 10.81 10.78 -12.36
CA TRP A 77 10.88 9.70 -11.37
C TRP A 77 12.24 8.99 -11.38
N ASP A 78 12.75 8.57 -12.55
CA ASP A 78 14.01 7.84 -12.63
C ASP A 78 15.21 8.71 -12.21
N VAL A 79 15.18 10.01 -12.52
CA VAL A 79 16.19 10.98 -12.08
C VAL A 79 16.19 11.14 -10.56
N GLU A 80 15.03 11.37 -9.93
CA GLU A 80 14.95 11.54 -8.48
C GLU A 80 15.33 10.23 -7.75
N ARG A 81 14.85 9.07 -8.23
CA ARG A 81 15.20 7.76 -7.68
C ARG A 81 16.69 7.46 -7.74
N LYS A 82 17.36 7.76 -8.86
CA LYS A 82 18.81 7.56 -8.99
C LYS A 82 19.60 8.53 -8.10
N ARG A 83 19.10 9.74 -7.92
CA ARG A 83 19.76 10.78 -7.13
C ARG A 83 19.60 10.55 -5.62
N TYR A 84 18.47 10.00 -5.20
CA TYR A 84 18.12 9.79 -3.79
C TYR A 84 17.62 8.36 -3.52
N PRO A 85 18.43 7.32 -3.78
CA PRO A 85 18.00 5.92 -3.71
C PRO A 85 17.64 5.42 -2.30
N GLN A 86 17.85 6.24 -1.26
CA GLN A 86 17.45 5.93 0.10
C GLN A 86 15.95 6.16 0.36
N TYR A 87 15.22 6.77 -0.57
CA TYR A 87 13.77 6.92 -0.50
C TYR A 87 13.11 5.93 -1.46
N GLU A 88 11.90 5.51 -1.12
CA GLU A 88 10.98 4.93 -2.09
C GLU A 88 10.45 6.06 -2.99
N HIS A 89 10.30 5.79 -4.29
CA HIS A 89 9.90 6.79 -5.27
C HIS A 89 8.71 6.29 -6.09
N VAL A 90 7.67 7.12 -6.19
CA VAL A 90 6.43 6.82 -6.90
C VAL A 90 6.16 7.89 -7.94
N ALA A 91 6.09 7.48 -9.20
CA ALA A 91 5.69 8.35 -10.30
C ALA A 91 4.17 8.60 -10.24
N VAL A 92 3.72 9.84 -10.39
CA VAL A 92 2.29 10.19 -10.37
C VAL A 92 1.92 11.00 -11.60
N ILE A 93 0.99 10.46 -12.41
CA ILE A 93 0.41 11.13 -13.56
C ILE A 93 -0.92 11.77 -13.14
N GLY A 94 -1.04 13.09 -13.20
CA GLY A 94 -2.30 13.83 -13.01
C GLY A 94 -2.82 14.41 -14.32
N ALA A 95 -4.00 14.00 -14.80
CA ALA A 95 -4.57 14.54 -16.04
C ALA A 95 -6.09 14.71 -15.97
N GLU A 96 -6.68 15.57 -16.80
CA GLU A 96 -8.15 15.68 -16.83
C GLU A 96 -8.82 14.42 -17.41
N GLN A 97 -8.12 13.73 -18.31
CA GLN A 97 -8.61 12.52 -18.94
C GLN A 97 -7.46 11.53 -19.16
N VAL A 98 -7.58 10.35 -18.55
CA VAL A 98 -6.67 9.24 -18.82
C VAL A 98 -7.37 8.28 -19.78
N THR A 99 -6.87 8.15 -21.01
CA THR A 99 -7.54 7.33 -22.04
C THR A 99 -7.22 5.85 -21.88
N SER A 100 -8.07 4.97 -22.42
CA SER A 100 -7.84 3.52 -22.41
C SER A 100 -6.53 3.11 -23.08
N ARG A 101 -6.11 3.82 -24.13
CA ARG A 101 -4.81 3.58 -24.76
C ARG A 101 -3.66 3.83 -23.78
N PHE A 102 -3.77 4.88 -22.95
CA PHE A 102 -2.78 5.19 -21.94
C PHE A 102 -2.82 4.25 -20.75
N LEU A 103 -4.00 3.81 -20.33
CA LEU A 103 -4.09 2.73 -19.35
C LEU A 103 -3.31 1.49 -19.83
N ASN A 104 -3.48 1.06 -21.08
CA ASN A 104 -2.73 -0.07 -21.64
C ASN A 104 -1.21 0.14 -21.61
N VAL A 105 -0.73 1.36 -21.90
CA VAL A 105 0.70 1.70 -21.86
C VAL A 105 1.22 1.67 -20.43
N ILE A 106 0.50 2.26 -19.48
CA ILE A 106 0.85 2.21 -18.05
C ILE A 106 0.94 0.76 -17.58
N HIS A 107 0.03 -0.10 -18.03
CA HIS A 107 0.06 -1.52 -17.69
C HIS A 107 1.32 -2.26 -18.18
N LEU A 108 1.99 -1.79 -19.24
CA LEU A 108 3.27 -2.36 -19.68
C LEU A 108 4.41 -2.10 -18.70
N PHE A 109 4.31 -1.04 -17.89
CA PHE A 109 5.29 -0.67 -16.87
C PHE A 109 4.99 -1.28 -15.49
N ASN A 110 3.84 -1.93 -15.33
CA ASN A 110 3.42 -2.53 -14.06
C ASN A 110 4.50 -3.46 -13.51
N GLY A 111 4.90 -3.22 -12.26
CA GLY A 111 5.92 -4.00 -11.57
C GLY A 111 7.36 -3.54 -11.77
N ALA A 112 7.66 -2.75 -12.81
CA ALA A 112 8.99 -2.17 -13.01
C ALA A 112 9.07 -0.73 -12.49
N ILE A 113 7.96 0.00 -12.57
CA ILE A 113 7.87 1.41 -12.16
C ILE A 113 6.67 1.53 -11.19
N PRO A 114 6.87 1.97 -9.94
CA PRO A 114 5.78 2.34 -9.05
C PRO A 114 5.09 3.59 -9.61
N LEU A 115 3.92 3.41 -10.23
CA LEU A 115 3.23 4.47 -10.96
C LEU A 115 1.76 4.52 -10.58
N ILE A 116 1.28 5.71 -10.23
CA ILE A 116 -0.13 6.02 -9.95
C ILE A 116 -0.64 6.97 -11.04
N ALA A 117 -1.84 6.74 -11.54
CA ALA A 117 -2.52 7.67 -12.44
C ALA A 117 -3.80 8.20 -11.79
N ILE A 118 -3.94 9.53 -11.79
CA ILE A 118 -5.02 10.28 -11.18
C ILE A 118 -5.72 11.07 -12.28
N GLN A 119 -7.03 10.85 -12.40
CA GLN A 119 -7.89 11.68 -13.22
C GLN A 119 -8.43 12.84 -12.39
N LEU A 120 -8.26 14.06 -12.90
CA LEU A 120 -8.63 15.31 -12.25
C LEU A 120 -9.87 15.91 -12.91
N GLN A 121 -10.88 16.25 -12.11
CA GLN A 121 -12.12 16.83 -12.62
C GLN A 121 -12.46 18.08 -11.84
N LEU A 122 -12.83 19.15 -12.56
CA LEU A 122 -13.40 20.34 -11.94
C LEU A 122 -14.90 20.17 -11.91
N VAL A 123 -15.49 20.19 -10.72
CA VAL A 123 -16.93 20.07 -10.52
C VAL A 123 -17.46 21.33 -9.85
N GLU A 124 -18.67 21.73 -10.23
CA GLU A 124 -19.38 22.84 -9.60
C GLU A 124 -20.42 22.29 -8.62
N VAL A 125 -20.33 22.70 -7.36
CA VAL A 125 -21.27 22.32 -6.30
C VAL A 125 -21.72 23.58 -5.56
N GLY A 126 -23.01 23.89 -5.63
CA GLY A 126 -23.58 25.06 -4.95
C GLY A 126 -23.00 26.41 -5.38
N GLY A 127 -22.55 26.53 -6.64
CA GLY A 127 -21.93 27.74 -7.19
C GLY A 127 -20.43 27.89 -6.87
N ALA A 128 -19.83 26.95 -6.13
CA ALA A 128 -18.40 26.86 -5.90
C ALA A 128 -17.78 25.78 -6.80
N HIS A 129 -16.56 26.03 -7.30
CA HIS A 129 -15.80 25.05 -8.06
C HIS A 129 -14.86 24.28 -7.11
N THR A 130 -14.80 22.96 -7.24
CA THR A 130 -13.84 22.12 -6.50
C THR A 130 -13.19 21.11 -7.43
N LEU A 131 -11.97 20.72 -7.09
CA LEU A 131 -11.26 19.64 -7.76
C LEU A 131 -11.66 18.30 -7.14
N VAL A 132 -11.95 17.31 -7.98
CA VAL A 132 -12.13 15.91 -7.60
C VAL A 132 -11.04 15.11 -8.29
N ALA A 133 -10.22 14.43 -7.49
CA ALA A 133 -9.26 13.46 -7.98
C ALA A 133 -9.85 12.05 -7.88
N SER A 134 -9.63 11.25 -8.92
CA SER A 134 -9.97 9.83 -8.94
C SER A 134 -8.75 9.03 -9.37
N ARG A 135 -8.30 8.11 -8.52
CA ARG A 135 -7.22 7.20 -8.87
C ARG A 135 -7.74 6.18 -9.89
N VAL A 136 -7.19 6.20 -11.09
CA VAL A 136 -7.57 5.31 -12.20
C VAL A 136 -6.56 4.20 -12.45
N VAL A 137 -5.32 4.41 -12.00
CA VAL A 137 -4.32 3.35 -11.82
C VAL A 137 -3.72 3.51 -10.44
N ASP A 138 -3.68 2.42 -9.68
CA ASP A 138 -3.01 2.36 -8.39
C ASP A 138 -1.70 1.58 -8.49
N LEU A 139 -0.89 1.65 -7.45
CA LEU A 139 0.32 0.85 -7.33
C LEU A 139 -0.03 -0.63 -7.49
N VAL A 140 0.59 -1.24 -8.50
CA VAL A 140 0.50 -2.67 -8.70
C VAL A 140 1.29 -3.30 -7.57
N ARG A 141 0.56 -3.88 -6.62
CA ARG A 141 1.10 -4.86 -5.69
C ARG A 141 1.55 -6.04 -6.54
N LEU A 142 2.86 -6.14 -6.78
CA LEU A 142 3.42 -7.33 -7.38
C LEU A 142 3.05 -8.50 -6.48
N ALA A 143 2.09 -9.31 -6.92
CA ALA A 143 1.94 -10.65 -6.41
C ALA A 143 3.23 -11.39 -6.77
N THR A 144 4.12 -11.61 -5.80
CA THR A 144 5.08 -12.70 -5.97
C THR A 144 4.30 -14.00 -6.02
N GLU A 145 4.77 -14.94 -6.84
CA GLU A 145 4.32 -16.33 -6.96
C GLU A 145 4.31 -17.11 -5.61
N GLU A 146 4.67 -16.49 -4.48
CA GLU A 146 4.77 -17.09 -3.15
C GLU A 146 3.47 -17.76 -2.62
N GLU A 147 2.29 -17.45 -3.16
CA GLU A 147 1.05 -18.17 -2.74
C GLU A 147 0.82 -19.47 -3.52
N ASP A 148 1.22 -19.55 -4.79
CA ASP A 148 0.97 -20.69 -5.68
C ASP A 148 2.18 -21.63 -5.87
N GLU A 149 3.41 -21.15 -5.68
CA GLU A 149 4.66 -21.95 -5.77
C GLU A 149 5.40 -22.10 -4.42
N ALA A 150 4.72 -21.88 -3.30
CA ALA A 150 5.31 -22.12 -2.00
C ALA A 150 5.74 -23.58 -1.85
N THR A 151 7.03 -23.81 -1.57
CA THR A 151 7.51 -25.13 -1.14
C THR A 151 6.83 -25.48 0.18
N VAL A 152 5.90 -26.42 0.13
CA VAL A 152 5.20 -26.94 1.30
C VAL A 152 6.20 -27.68 2.18
N VAL A 153 6.21 -27.34 3.46
CA VAL A 153 7.02 -28.00 4.50
C VAL A 153 6.07 -28.45 5.60
N ASP A 154 6.59 -29.08 6.65
CA ASP A 154 5.81 -29.47 7.82
C ASP A 154 6.18 -28.64 9.06
N ARG A 155 5.47 -28.90 10.16
CA ARG A 155 5.75 -28.28 11.45
C ARG A 155 7.15 -28.62 11.97
N ALA A 156 7.61 -29.86 11.78
CA ALA A 156 8.91 -30.33 12.24
C ALA A 156 10.06 -29.54 11.59
N TRP A 157 9.92 -29.17 10.31
CA TRP A 157 10.85 -28.28 9.61
C TRP A 157 10.94 -26.91 10.31
N TRP A 158 9.79 -26.34 10.68
CA TRP A 158 9.72 -25.06 11.39
C TRP A 158 10.24 -25.15 12.83
N GLU A 159 10.04 -26.26 13.53
CA GLU A 159 10.62 -26.52 14.85
C GLU A 159 12.16 -26.53 14.79
N GLY A 160 12.76 -27.02 13.70
CA GLY A 160 14.20 -26.97 13.47
C GLY A 160 14.75 -25.57 13.10
N LYS A 161 13.92 -24.68 12.57
CA LYS A 161 14.30 -23.31 12.15
C LYS A 161 13.96 -22.23 13.18
N SER A 162 12.94 -22.47 13.99
CA SER A 162 12.36 -21.54 14.95
C SER A 162 12.46 -22.11 16.37
N SER A 163 11.50 -21.82 17.23
CA SER A 163 11.31 -22.44 18.53
C SER A 163 9.87 -22.93 18.70
N SER A 164 9.68 -23.94 19.53
CA SER A 164 8.35 -24.42 19.92
C SER A 164 7.51 -23.30 20.54
N THR A 165 8.13 -22.40 21.30
CA THR A 165 7.49 -21.21 21.85
C THR A 165 6.95 -20.29 20.77
N ALA A 166 7.68 -20.05 19.69
CA ALA A 166 7.18 -19.20 18.60
C ALA A 166 6.01 -19.86 17.85
N LEU A 167 6.07 -21.17 17.66
CA LEU A 167 4.97 -21.92 17.04
C LEU A 167 3.72 -21.97 17.92
N ALA A 168 3.88 -22.01 19.24
CA ALA A 168 2.75 -21.90 20.16
C ALA A 168 2.02 -20.54 20.02
N ILE A 169 2.75 -19.44 19.79
CA ILE A 169 2.11 -18.14 19.51
C ILE A 169 1.29 -18.21 18.20
N VAL A 170 1.81 -18.88 17.17
CA VAL A 170 1.05 -19.09 15.93
C VAL A 170 -0.23 -19.87 16.20
N ASP A 171 -0.14 -20.97 16.94
CA ASP A 171 -1.31 -21.79 17.28
C ASP A 171 -2.36 -20.98 18.06
N ASP A 172 -1.93 -20.19 19.05
CA ASP A 172 -2.81 -19.34 19.86
C ASP A 172 -3.50 -18.27 19.00
N VAL A 173 -2.77 -17.59 18.11
CA VAL A 173 -3.36 -16.55 17.24
C VAL A 173 -4.35 -17.17 16.24
N ILE A 174 -4.05 -18.36 15.70
CA ILE A 174 -4.99 -19.09 14.83
C ILE A 174 -6.23 -19.52 15.61
N ALA A 175 -6.07 -19.99 16.85
CA ALA A 175 -7.20 -20.34 17.71
C ALA A 175 -8.10 -19.12 17.98
N GLN A 176 -7.52 -17.97 18.29
CA GLN A 176 -8.26 -16.71 18.46
C GLN A 176 -8.98 -16.30 17.17
N ALA A 177 -8.32 -16.40 16.01
CA ALA A 177 -8.97 -16.11 14.73
C ALA A 177 -10.16 -17.05 14.46
N ASN A 178 -10.04 -18.34 14.82
CA ASN A 178 -11.16 -19.28 14.73
C ASN A 178 -12.30 -18.96 15.70
N GLU A 179 -12.01 -18.47 16.91
CA GLU A 179 -13.03 -18.00 17.85
C GLU A 179 -13.81 -16.79 17.30
N LEU A 180 -13.12 -15.89 16.59
CA LEU A 180 -13.68 -14.62 16.12
C LEU A 180 -14.42 -14.74 14.79
N VAL A 181 -13.77 -15.35 13.80
CA VAL A 181 -14.21 -15.36 12.39
C VAL A 181 -14.33 -16.76 11.80
N GLY A 182 -14.03 -17.79 12.59
CA GLY A 182 -14.22 -19.18 12.17
C GLY A 182 -15.70 -19.57 12.10
N ASP A 183 -15.98 -20.59 11.28
CA ASP A 183 -17.27 -21.28 11.31
C ASP A 183 -17.20 -22.43 12.35
N ALA A 184 -18.31 -22.73 13.02
CA ALA A 184 -18.40 -23.82 13.99
C ALA A 184 -18.16 -25.20 13.36
N GLU A 185 -18.37 -25.33 12.05
CA GLU A 185 -18.15 -26.58 11.31
C GLU A 185 -16.81 -26.61 10.56
N GLU A 186 -16.16 -25.45 10.36
CA GLU A 186 -14.97 -25.32 9.52
C GLU A 186 -13.97 -24.28 10.06
N HIS A 187 -12.88 -24.77 10.66
CA HIS A 187 -11.81 -23.95 11.20
C HIS A 187 -10.68 -23.70 10.20
N TYR A 188 -9.99 -22.58 10.38
CA TYR A 188 -8.71 -22.29 9.76
C TYR A 188 -7.61 -23.15 10.37
N GLU A 189 -6.83 -23.76 9.49
CA GLU A 189 -5.69 -24.60 9.83
C GLU A 189 -4.39 -23.97 9.31
N PRO A 190 -3.24 -24.18 10.00
CA PRO A 190 -1.97 -23.68 9.53
C PRO A 190 -1.51 -24.40 8.26
N LYS A 191 -1.21 -23.63 7.21
CA LYS A 191 -0.56 -24.11 5.99
C LYS A 191 0.93 -23.78 6.04
N TYR A 192 1.77 -24.78 6.30
CA TYR A 192 3.21 -24.59 6.47
C TYR A 192 3.94 -24.47 5.14
N ASN A 193 4.46 -23.28 4.85
CA ASN A 193 5.33 -23.03 3.70
C ASN A 193 6.74 -22.70 4.18
N LYS A 194 7.74 -22.91 3.32
CA LYS A 194 9.16 -22.67 3.65
C LYS A 194 9.46 -21.23 4.11
N HIS A 195 8.71 -20.24 3.64
CA HIS A 195 8.96 -18.81 3.89
C HIS A 195 8.00 -18.19 4.92
N TYR A 196 6.81 -18.77 5.10
CA TYR A 196 5.77 -18.30 6.01
C TYR A 196 4.83 -19.46 6.39
N ILE A 197 4.04 -19.28 7.44
CA ILE A 197 2.90 -20.14 7.77
C ILE A 197 1.65 -19.36 7.40
N GLY A 198 0.89 -19.87 6.43
CA GLY A 198 -0.38 -19.30 5.99
C GLY A 198 -1.57 -19.95 6.68
N LEU A 199 -2.76 -19.64 6.19
CA LEU A 199 -4.01 -20.25 6.62
C LEU A 199 -4.63 -21.02 5.47
N SER A 200 -5.30 -22.13 5.79
CA SER A 200 -6.19 -22.82 4.87
C SER A 200 -7.51 -23.17 5.55
N ARG A 201 -8.58 -23.17 4.77
CA ARG A 201 -9.90 -23.67 5.19
C ARG A 201 -10.40 -24.64 4.13
N ASN A 202 -10.80 -25.85 4.53
CA ASN A 202 -11.21 -26.93 3.62
C ASN A 202 -10.21 -27.22 2.49
N GLY A 203 -8.91 -27.24 2.81
CA GLY A 203 -7.85 -27.46 1.83
C GLY A 203 -7.64 -26.33 0.82
N LYS A 204 -8.38 -25.22 0.93
CA LYS A 204 -8.15 -24.01 0.13
C LYS A 204 -7.32 -23.01 0.92
N THR A 205 -6.31 -22.43 0.29
CA THR A 205 -5.54 -21.33 0.88
C THR A 205 -6.47 -20.15 1.19
N THR A 206 -6.37 -19.58 2.38
CA THR A 206 -7.19 -18.45 2.83
C THR A 206 -6.33 -17.48 3.64
N ASN A 207 -5.25 -16.99 3.03
CA ASN A 207 -4.23 -16.16 3.68
C ASN A 207 -4.70 -14.71 3.89
N PHE A 208 -5.76 -14.47 4.67
CA PHE A 208 -6.04 -13.14 5.20
C PHE A 208 -5.04 -12.74 6.31
N MET A 209 -4.43 -13.75 6.93
CA MET A 209 -3.27 -13.63 7.80
C MET A 209 -2.16 -14.59 7.38
N ALA A 210 -0.93 -14.26 7.78
CA ALA A 210 0.22 -15.14 7.68
C ALA A 210 1.20 -14.88 8.83
N PHE A 211 2.11 -15.82 9.05
CA PHE A 211 3.08 -15.75 10.14
C PHE A 211 4.48 -16.06 9.65
N ARG A 212 5.46 -15.32 10.16
CA ARG A 212 6.88 -15.61 9.95
C ARG A 212 7.54 -15.87 11.31
N PRO A 213 7.57 -17.14 11.78
CA PRO A 213 8.19 -17.48 13.05
C PRO A 213 9.69 -17.17 13.08
N ARG A 214 10.16 -16.69 14.24
CA ARG A 214 11.58 -16.49 14.58
C ARG A 214 11.87 -17.16 15.92
N LYS A 215 13.14 -17.26 16.30
CA LYS A 215 13.55 -17.98 17.53
C LYS A 215 12.84 -17.51 18.81
N LYS A 216 12.46 -16.24 18.92
CA LYS A 216 11.90 -15.64 20.15
C LYS A 216 10.54 -14.96 19.99
N HIS A 217 10.06 -14.82 18.76
CA HIS A 217 8.87 -14.05 18.43
C HIS A 217 8.32 -14.54 17.09
N ILE A 218 7.12 -14.12 16.74
CA ILE A 218 6.60 -14.22 15.38
C ILE A 218 6.44 -12.82 14.80
N ILE A 219 6.48 -12.72 13.47
CA ILE A 219 5.91 -11.57 12.77
C ILE A 219 4.57 -12.05 12.25
N ALA A 220 3.48 -11.49 12.78
CA ALA A 220 2.13 -11.69 12.30
C ALA A 220 1.82 -10.66 11.21
N LEU A 221 1.28 -11.11 10.09
CA LEU A 221 0.94 -10.30 8.92
C LEU A 221 -0.58 -10.29 8.78
N PHE A 222 -1.20 -9.11 8.78
CA PHE A 222 -2.64 -8.93 8.62
C PHE A 222 -2.91 -8.17 7.32
N LYS A 223 -3.59 -8.81 6.35
CA LYS A 223 -3.87 -8.19 5.04
C LYS A 223 -5.01 -7.17 5.14
N VAL A 224 -4.67 -5.95 5.52
CA VAL A 224 -5.57 -4.80 5.66
C VAL A 224 -4.89 -3.55 5.08
N PRO A 225 -5.58 -2.69 4.30
CA PRO A 225 -5.12 -1.38 3.87
C PRO A 225 -4.69 -0.55 5.05
N GLU A 226 -3.64 0.22 4.84
CA GLU A 226 -3.16 1.15 5.84
C GLU A 226 -4.15 2.29 6.04
N ASP A 227 -4.33 2.69 7.29
CA ASP A 227 -5.14 3.83 7.70
C ASP A 227 -4.60 4.37 9.03
N GLU A 228 -4.65 5.69 9.19
CA GLU A 228 -4.05 6.41 10.32
C GLU A 228 -4.65 5.99 11.67
N GLU A 229 -5.95 5.72 11.70
CA GLU A 229 -6.67 5.30 12.91
C GLU A 229 -6.11 3.98 13.45
N THR A 230 -5.92 3.00 12.58
CA THR A 230 -5.39 1.68 12.95
C THR A 230 -3.92 1.73 13.34
N THR A 231 -3.11 2.46 12.56
CA THR A 231 -1.68 2.65 12.89
C THR A 231 -1.53 3.27 14.27
N SER A 232 -2.24 4.38 14.54
CA SER A 232 -2.20 5.08 15.82
C SER A 232 -2.68 4.17 16.96
N ASN A 233 -3.78 3.44 16.77
CA ASN A 233 -4.32 2.54 17.79
C ASN A 233 -3.34 1.43 18.19
N LEU A 234 -2.62 0.85 17.23
CA LEU A 234 -1.63 -0.20 17.49
C LEU A 234 -0.39 0.35 18.21
N GLU A 235 0.10 1.52 17.79
CA GLU A 235 1.28 2.16 18.37
C GLU A 235 1.03 2.67 19.80
N GLU A 236 -0.11 3.33 20.03
CA GLU A 236 -0.50 3.85 21.35
C GLU A 236 -0.70 2.72 22.38
N ALA A 237 -1.21 1.56 21.94
CA ALA A 237 -1.32 0.37 22.77
C ALA A 237 0.05 -0.25 23.12
N GLY A 238 1.13 0.16 22.44
CA GLY A 238 2.49 -0.31 22.68
C GLY A 238 2.80 -1.65 22.00
N LEU A 239 2.16 -1.96 20.87
CA LEU A 239 2.56 -3.08 20.03
C LEU A 239 3.86 -2.75 19.28
N ASP A 240 4.72 -3.76 19.06
CA ASP A 240 5.90 -3.65 18.19
C ASP A 240 5.46 -3.76 16.73
N VAL A 241 4.96 -2.64 16.20
CA VAL A 241 4.53 -2.50 14.81
C VAL A 241 5.76 -2.26 13.92
N ILE A 242 5.94 -3.14 12.94
CA ILE A 242 6.94 -2.98 11.88
C ILE A 242 6.31 -2.10 10.79
N PRO A 243 7.08 -1.22 10.11
CA PRO A 243 6.55 -0.35 9.05
C PRO A 243 5.64 -1.10 8.09
N TYR A 244 4.53 -0.47 7.68
CA TYR A 244 3.55 -1.10 6.81
C TYR A 244 4.18 -1.65 5.53
N ASP A 245 3.72 -2.83 5.11
CA ASP A 245 4.18 -3.44 3.86
C ASP A 245 3.29 -3.01 2.71
N SER A 246 3.62 -1.88 2.08
CA SER A 246 2.83 -1.32 0.97
C SER A 246 2.78 -2.24 -0.25
N GLN A 247 3.85 -3.02 -0.47
CA GLN A 247 3.92 -4.01 -1.53
C GLN A 247 2.87 -5.11 -1.35
N TRP A 248 2.67 -5.56 -0.11
CA TRP A 248 1.79 -6.69 0.19
C TRP A 248 0.47 -6.32 0.85
N GLY A 249 0.30 -5.04 1.16
CA GLY A 249 -0.88 -4.51 1.81
C GLY A 249 -1.14 -5.11 3.18
N ASN A 250 -0.10 -5.24 4.01
CA ASN A 250 -0.28 -5.80 5.34
C ASN A 250 0.38 -4.99 6.46
N TYR A 251 -0.33 -4.93 7.59
CA TYR A 251 0.27 -4.60 8.87
C TYR A 251 1.14 -5.76 9.33
N ARG A 252 2.31 -5.43 9.85
CA ARG A 252 3.31 -6.41 10.32
C ARG A 252 3.57 -6.15 11.79
N ILE A 253 3.20 -7.10 12.63
CA ILE A 253 3.28 -6.94 14.08
C ILE A 253 4.20 -8.01 14.64
N ARG A 254 5.22 -7.61 15.40
CA ARG A 254 6.05 -8.56 16.14
C ARG A 254 5.32 -8.94 17.43
N LEU A 255 5.11 -10.24 17.64
CA LEU A 255 4.50 -10.77 18.86
C LEU A 255 5.50 -11.67 19.60
N VAL A 256 5.75 -11.36 20.87
CA VAL A 256 6.45 -12.23 21.83
C VAL A 256 5.43 -13.04 22.65
N PRO A 257 5.85 -14.07 23.41
CA PRO A 257 4.92 -14.88 24.19
C PRO A 257 4.09 -14.04 25.17
N GLY A 258 2.76 -14.11 25.04
CA GLY A 258 1.80 -13.41 25.88
C GLY A 258 1.19 -12.17 25.20
N ASP A 259 1.84 -11.60 24.19
CA ASP A 259 1.34 -10.43 23.46
C ASP A 259 -0.01 -10.71 22.80
N GLN A 260 -0.19 -11.91 22.24
CA GLN A 260 -1.44 -12.33 21.60
C GLN A 260 -2.64 -12.32 22.56
N GLY A 261 -2.40 -12.47 23.88
CA GLY A 261 -3.46 -12.33 24.88
C GLY A 261 -3.58 -10.90 25.38
N LYS A 262 -2.44 -10.23 25.59
CA LYS A 262 -2.37 -8.86 26.12
C LYS A 262 -3.05 -7.83 25.20
N TYR A 263 -2.88 -8.00 23.89
CA TYR A 263 -3.32 -7.02 22.89
C TYR A 263 -4.55 -7.46 22.08
N ARG A 264 -5.41 -8.33 22.65
CA ARG A 264 -6.62 -8.80 21.94
C ARG A 264 -7.52 -7.66 21.50
N GLU A 265 -7.66 -6.61 22.29
CA GLU A 265 -8.48 -5.44 21.94
C GLU A 265 -8.05 -4.76 20.63
N GLN A 266 -6.78 -4.90 20.24
CA GLN A 266 -6.24 -4.36 18.99
C GLN A 266 -6.16 -5.43 17.89
N LEU A 267 -5.79 -6.66 18.24
CA LEU A 267 -5.58 -7.76 17.29
C LEU A 267 -6.90 -8.34 16.76
N ASP A 268 -7.96 -8.39 17.58
CA ASP A 268 -9.24 -8.99 17.21
C ASP A 268 -9.93 -8.15 16.10
N PRO A 269 -10.09 -6.80 16.21
CA PRO A 269 -10.63 -5.99 15.13
C PRO A 269 -9.80 -6.03 13.84
N LEU A 270 -8.47 -6.11 13.98
CA LEU A 270 -7.57 -6.22 12.83
C LEU A 270 -7.77 -7.55 12.08
N THR A 271 -7.98 -8.64 12.84
CA THR A 271 -8.30 -9.97 12.32
C THR A 271 -9.63 -9.97 11.56
N GLU A 272 -10.68 -9.40 12.15
CA GLU A 272 -12.01 -9.31 11.53
C GLU A 272 -11.98 -8.52 10.22
N ARG A 273 -11.25 -7.40 10.19
CA ARG A 273 -11.09 -6.58 8.99
C ARG A 273 -10.33 -7.33 7.89
N ALA A 274 -9.22 -7.99 8.25
CA ALA A 274 -8.45 -8.79 7.30
C ALA A 274 -9.32 -9.90 6.67
N HIS A 275 -10.08 -10.61 7.52
CA HIS A 275 -11.01 -11.64 7.08
C HIS A 275 -12.08 -11.09 6.13
N LYS A 276 -12.77 -10.00 6.53
CA LYS A 276 -13.82 -9.38 5.72
C LYS A 276 -13.31 -8.95 4.35
N GLN A 277 -12.12 -8.38 4.28
CA GLN A 277 -11.53 -7.93 3.03
C GLN A 277 -11.07 -9.06 2.12
N TYR A 278 -10.59 -10.17 2.69
CA TYR A 278 -10.22 -11.33 1.87
C TYR A 278 -11.44 -11.97 1.20
N HIS A 279 -12.62 -11.84 1.82
CA HIS A 279 -13.87 -12.43 1.36
C HIS A 279 -14.82 -11.45 0.64
N SER A 280 -14.43 -10.17 0.47
CA SER A 280 -15.16 -9.17 -0.31
C SER A 280 -14.80 -9.22 -1.79
#